data_AF-A0A0P9N1T4-F1
#
_entry.id   AF-A0A0P9N1T4-F1
#
_cell.length_a   1.000
_cell.length_b   1.000
_cell.length_c   1.000
_cell.angle_alpha   90.00
_cell.angle_beta   90.00
_cell.angle_gamma   90.00
#
_symmetry.space_group_name_H-M   'P 1'
#
loop_
_entity.id
_entity.type
_entity.pdbx_description
1 polymer ?
#
loop_
_entity_poly.entity_id
_entity_poly.type
_entity_poly.pdbx_seq_one_letter_code
_entity_poly.pdbx_strand_id
1 'polypeptide(L)'
;MTNIAYIRVSTVDQNTDRQLDGMTFDKVFTDKLSGSDTNRPQLLAMIDWARAGDVVHVHSIDRLARSMADLLKIVADFNAKGVHVHFHKESMVFTGDDSPMQKLMLNMMGSFAQFEREVMKERQREGIAKAKEKGVYKGRVKTVDDAAILALLSAGKSVRVVAAELGVNPSTVQRAKNASKG
;
A
#
# COMPACT_ATOMS: atom_id res chain seq x y z
N MET A 1 29.55 -5.31 -12.15
CA MET A 1 28.53 -4.46 -12.78
C MET A 1 27.69 -5.36 -13.64
N THR A 2 26.47 -5.64 -13.18
CA THR A 2 25.50 -6.52 -13.84
C THR A 2 24.32 -5.67 -14.32
N ASN A 3 23.86 -5.89 -15.55
CA ASN A 3 22.69 -5.23 -16.12
C ASN A 3 21.46 -6.10 -15.87
N ILE A 4 20.53 -5.58 -15.08
CA ILE A 4 19.33 -6.26 -14.63
C ILE A 4 18.13 -5.62 -15.32
N ALA A 5 17.25 -6.40 -15.94
CA ALA A 5 15.99 -5.88 -16.46
C ALA A 5 14.82 -6.20 -15.51
N TYR A 6 13.96 -5.21 -15.32
CA TYR A 6 12.66 -5.41 -14.71
C TYR A 6 11.54 -5.15 -15.71
N ILE A 7 10.68 -6.15 -15.89
CA ILE A 7 9.56 -6.11 -16.83
C ILE A 7 8.27 -6.34 -16.06
N ARG A 8 7.27 -5.49 -16.30
CA ARG A 8 5.93 -5.63 -15.72
C ARG A 8 4.88 -5.69 -16.80
N VAL A 9 4.15 -6.78 -16.83
CA VAL A 9 3.15 -7.07 -17.87
C VAL A 9 1.78 -7.25 -17.24
N SER A 10 0.75 -6.68 -17.87
CA SER A 10 -0.65 -6.92 -17.49
C SER A 10 -1.15 -8.16 -18.22
N THR A 11 -2.07 -8.92 -17.63
CA THR A 11 -2.70 -10.08 -18.30
C THR A 11 -3.50 -9.72 -19.55
N VAL A 12 -3.83 -8.44 -19.74
CA VAL A 12 -4.71 -7.97 -20.83
C VAL A 12 -3.92 -7.60 -22.09
N ASP A 13 -2.62 -7.34 -21.97
CA ASP A 13 -1.82 -6.80 -23.06
C ASP A 13 -0.77 -7.84 -23.50
N GLN A 14 -1.06 -8.53 -24.60
CA GLN A 14 -0.13 -9.50 -25.21
C GLN A 14 1.07 -8.84 -25.89
N ASN A 15 1.16 -7.51 -25.93
CA ASN A 15 2.27 -6.80 -26.57
C ASN A 15 3.41 -6.52 -25.59
N THR A 16 3.86 -7.57 -24.90
CA THR A 16 5.05 -7.54 -24.02
C THR A 16 6.34 -7.35 -24.80
N ASP A 17 6.29 -7.56 -26.11
CA ASP A 17 7.40 -7.80 -27.02
C ASP A 17 8.13 -6.53 -27.47
N ARG A 18 8.03 -5.44 -26.69
CA ARG A 18 8.71 -4.16 -26.98
C ARG A 18 9.38 -3.51 -25.78
N GLN A 19 9.24 -4.08 -24.58
CA GLN A 19 9.89 -3.51 -23.39
C GLN A 19 11.36 -3.90 -23.40
N LEU A 20 12.23 -2.89 -23.55
CA LEU A 20 13.68 -3.04 -23.55
C LEU A 20 14.24 -3.84 -24.75
N ASP A 21 13.54 -3.83 -25.89
CA ASP A 21 13.97 -4.49 -27.12
C ASP A 21 15.38 -4.09 -27.56
N GLY A 22 16.12 -5.06 -28.09
CA GLY A 22 17.47 -4.86 -28.61
C GLY A 22 18.56 -4.74 -27.54
N MET A 23 18.21 -4.87 -26.25
CA MET A 23 19.17 -4.89 -25.15
C MET A 23 19.35 -6.31 -24.59
N THR A 24 20.58 -6.61 -24.19
CA THR A 24 20.93 -7.86 -23.50
C THR A 24 21.14 -7.59 -22.02
N PHE A 25 20.55 -8.43 -21.17
CA PHE A 25 20.64 -8.32 -19.72
C PHE A 25 21.17 -9.62 -19.12
N ASP A 26 21.96 -9.49 -18.06
CA ASP A 26 22.51 -10.64 -17.32
C ASP A 26 21.42 -11.34 -16.50
N LYS A 27 20.42 -10.58 -16.05
CA LYS A 27 19.29 -11.08 -15.26
C LYS A 27 18.01 -10.34 -15.60
N VAL A 28 16.91 -11.07 -15.72
CA VAL A 28 15.58 -10.49 -15.98
C VAL A 28 14.61 -10.93 -14.88
N PHE A 29 13.88 -9.97 -14.32
CA PHE A 29 12.80 -10.16 -13.38
C PHE A 29 11.49 -9.72 -14.02
N THR A 30 10.46 -10.58 -13.98
CA THR A 30 9.19 -10.32 -14.68
C THR A 30 7.98 -10.53 -13.80
N ASP A 31 7.28 -9.46 -13.45
CA ASP A 31 6.00 -9.54 -12.76
C ASP A 31 4.83 -9.57 -13.76
N LYS A 32 4.00 -10.60 -13.64
CA LYS A 32 2.73 -10.74 -14.38
C LYS A 32 1.58 -10.40 -13.44
N LEU A 33 0.92 -9.27 -13.68
CA LEU A 33 -0.17 -8.78 -12.84
C LEU A 33 -1.51 -8.94 -13.56
N SER A 34 -2.47 -9.57 -12.92
CA SER A 34 -3.84 -9.68 -13.42
C SER A 34 -4.79 -8.71 -12.73
N GLY A 35 -5.53 -7.91 -13.48
CA GLY A 35 -6.61 -7.08 -12.93
C GLY A 35 -6.17 -6.21 -11.75
N SER A 36 -6.77 -6.46 -10.58
CA SER A 36 -6.51 -5.74 -9.31
C SER A 36 -5.33 -6.28 -8.50
N ASP A 37 -4.59 -7.28 -8.99
CA ASP A 37 -3.45 -7.85 -8.27
C ASP A 37 -2.38 -6.78 -8.00
N THR A 38 -1.99 -6.67 -6.74
CA THR A 38 -1.01 -5.70 -6.27
C THR A 38 0.38 -6.28 -6.02
N ASN A 39 0.50 -7.60 -6.07
CA ASN A 39 1.67 -8.29 -5.62
C ASN A 39 2.77 -8.29 -6.69
N ARG A 40 3.96 -7.76 -6.36
CA ARG A 40 5.12 -7.70 -7.26
C ARG A 40 6.28 -8.54 -6.69
N PRO A 41 6.12 -9.87 -6.60
CA PRO A 41 7.14 -10.74 -6.00
C PRO A 41 8.48 -10.66 -6.74
N GLN A 42 8.50 -10.46 -8.06
CA GLN A 42 9.75 -10.37 -8.80
C GLN A 42 10.47 -9.04 -8.59
N LEU A 43 9.75 -7.93 -8.40
CA LEU A 43 10.33 -6.67 -7.96
C LEU A 43 11.03 -6.83 -6.59
N LEU A 44 10.36 -7.45 -5.63
CA LEU A 44 10.95 -7.68 -4.30
C LEU A 44 12.18 -8.59 -4.39
N ALA A 45 12.08 -9.69 -5.13
CA ALA A 45 13.21 -10.58 -5.36
C ALA A 45 14.38 -9.87 -6.05
N MET A 46 14.11 -8.96 -7.00
CA MET A 46 15.14 -8.15 -7.65
C MET A 46 15.80 -7.19 -6.66
N ILE A 47 15.02 -6.48 -5.85
CA ILE A 47 15.56 -5.57 -4.83
C ILE A 47 16.49 -6.34 -3.89
N ASP A 48 16.11 -7.54 -3.45
CA ASP A 48 16.92 -8.38 -2.57
C ASP A 48 18.18 -8.94 -3.25
N TRP A 49 18.08 -9.28 -4.54
CA TRP A 49 19.18 -9.87 -5.30
C TRP A 49 20.23 -8.86 -5.76
N ALA A 50 19.81 -7.65 -6.13
CA ALA A 50 20.69 -6.61 -6.66
C ALA A 50 21.72 -6.15 -5.62
N ARG A 51 22.93 -5.84 -6.09
CA ARG A 51 24.08 -5.45 -5.26
C ARG A 51 24.75 -4.19 -5.80
N ALA A 52 25.58 -3.57 -4.96
CA ALA A 52 26.32 -2.36 -5.31
C ALA A 52 27.05 -2.50 -6.65
N GLY A 53 26.91 -1.47 -7.50
CA GLY A 53 27.49 -1.42 -8.84
C GLY A 53 26.66 -2.12 -9.93
N ASP A 54 25.47 -2.64 -9.63
CA ASP A 54 24.53 -3.12 -10.64
C ASP A 54 23.67 -1.97 -11.21
N VAL A 55 23.11 -2.19 -12.39
CA VAL A 55 22.19 -1.26 -13.05
C VAL A 55 20.87 -1.97 -13.35
N VAL A 56 19.78 -1.43 -12.80
CA VAL A 56 18.41 -1.86 -13.07
C VAL A 56 17.84 -1.04 -14.21
N HIS A 57 17.52 -1.71 -15.31
CA HIS A 57 16.88 -1.16 -16.48
C HIS A 57 15.38 -1.42 -16.44
N VAL A 58 14.62 -0.35 -16.61
CA VAL A 58 13.17 -0.41 -16.71
C VAL A 58 12.71 0.39 -17.92
N HIS A 59 11.74 -0.13 -18.66
CA HIS A 59 11.25 0.57 -19.85
C HIS A 59 10.71 1.96 -19.53
N SER A 60 9.85 2.08 -18.51
CA SER A 60 9.27 3.36 -18.09
C SER A 60 8.89 3.38 -16.61
N ILE A 61 8.70 4.58 -16.05
CA ILE A 61 8.35 4.77 -14.63
C ILE A 61 7.07 4.01 -14.25
N ASP A 62 6.05 4.06 -15.10
CA ASP A 62 4.76 3.41 -14.85
C ASP A 62 4.89 1.88 -14.75
N ARG A 63 5.94 1.28 -15.34
CA ARG A 63 6.22 -0.15 -15.27
C ARG A 63 6.88 -0.53 -13.95
N LEU A 64 7.69 0.34 -13.34
CA LEU A 64 8.28 0.09 -12.02
C LEU A 64 7.27 0.36 -10.90
N ALA A 65 6.70 1.56 -10.88
CA ALA A 65 5.98 2.10 -9.74
C ALA A 65 4.48 2.27 -10.01
N ARG A 66 3.69 2.29 -8.94
CA ARG A 66 2.23 2.53 -9.00
C ARG A 66 1.81 3.93 -8.57
N SER A 67 2.71 4.66 -7.93
CA SER A 67 2.54 6.04 -7.51
C SER A 67 3.90 6.70 -7.40
N MET A 68 3.94 8.03 -7.29
CA MET A 68 5.19 8.74 -7.06
C MET A 68 5.84 8.36 -5.73
N ALA A 69 5.04 8.09 -4.69
CA ALA A 69 5.55 7.62 -3.40
C ALA A 69 6.22 6.23 -3.51
N ASP A 70 5.62 5.32 -4.28
CA ASP A 70 6.16 3.98 -4.54
C ASP A 70 7.46 4.08 -5.34
N LEU A 71 7.53 4.95 -6.35
CA LEU A 71 8.74 5.21 -7.13
C LEU A 71 9.89 5.68 -6.23
N LEU A 72 9.64 6.71 -5.41
CA LEU A 72 10.65 7.29 -4.53
C LEU A 72 11.21 6.25 -3.56
N LYS A 73 10.35 5.40 -3.01
CA LYS A 73 10.77 4.33 -2.12
C LYS A 73 11.68 3.34 -2.86
N ILE A 74 11.26 2.85 -4.02
CA ILE A 74 12.02 1.86 -4.79
C ILE A 74 13.40 2.42 -5.20
N VAL A 75 13.44 3.66 -5.70
CA VAL A 75 14.70 4.31 -6.09
C VAL A 75 15.61 4.53 -4.88
N ALA A 76 15.06 4.94 -3.73
CA ALA A 76 15.83 5.08 -2.50
C ALA A 76 16.40 3.74 -2.02
N ASP A 77 15.62 2.66 -2.08
CA ASP A 77 16.07 1.31 -1.70
C ASP A 77 17.23 0.83 -2.60
N PHE A 78 17.17 1.10 -3.91
CA PHE A 78 18.28 0.79 -4.83
C PHE A 78 19.51 1.66 -4.60
N ASN A 79 19.34 2.98 -4.53
CA ASN A 79 20.46 3.91 -4.34
C ASN A 79 21.17 3.67 -3.00
N ALA A 80 20.44 3.33 -1.93
CA ALA A 80 21.03 2.96 -0.63
C ALA A 80 21.89 1.70 -0.71
N LYS A 81 21.63 0.80 -1.68
CA LYS A 81 22.45 -0.37 -2.00
C LYS A 81 23.56 -0.08 -3.01
N GLY A 82 23.70 1.16 -3.50
CA GLY A 82 24.62 1.52 -4.58
C GLY A 82 24.23 0.92 -5.94
N VAL A 83 22.94 0.66 -6.15
CA VAL A 83 22.36 0.17 -7.41
C VAL A 83 21.79 1.34 -8.19
N HIS A 84 22.09 1.43 -9.47
CA HIS A 84 21.55 2.48 -10.34
C HIS A 84 20.23 2.04 -10.95
N VAL A 85 19.33 2.99 -11.21
CA VAL A 85 18.05 2.75 -11.89
C VAL A 85 17.98 3.60 -13.16
N HIS A 86 17.74 2.97 -14.30
CA HIS A 86 17.62 3.62 -15.60
C HIS A 86 16.23 3.38 -16.20
N PHE A 87 15.49 4.47 -16.39
CA PHE A 87 14.23 4.51 -17.12
C PHE A 87 14.47 4.97 -18.56
N HIS A 88 14.25 4.06 -19.51
CA HIS A 88 14.60 4.29 -20.92
C HIS A 88 13.65 5.26 -21.63
N LYS A 89 12.34 5.16 -21.37
CA LYS A 89 11.34 6.03 -22.00
C LYS A 89 11.48 7.48 -21.57
N GLU A 90 11.76 7.72 -20.29
CA GLU A 90 11.95 9.06 -19.73
C GLU A 90 13.38 9.57 -19.86
N SER A 91 14.33 8.74 -20.33
CA SER A 91 15.77 9.05 -20.36
C SER A 91 16.32 9.51 -19.00
N MET A 92 15.89 8.83 -17.94
CA MET A 92 16.23 9.18 -16.56
C MET A 92 17.11 8.13 -15.92
N VAL A 93 18.21 8.57 -15.30
CA VAL A 93 19.12 7.71 -14.54
C VAL A 93 19.24 8.23 -13.11
N PHE A 94 19.01 7.33 -12.16
CA PHE A 94 19.23 7.55 -10.73
C PHE A 94 20.42 6.71 -10.31
N THR A 95 21.52 7.35 -9.95
CA THR A 95 22.75 6.65 -9.55
C THR A 95 22.96 6.67 -8.05
N GLY A 96 22.26 7.55 -7.33
CA GLY A 96 22.49 7.78 -5.91
C GLY A 96 23.68 8.70 -5.62
N ASP A 97 24.40 9.12 -6.66
CA ASP A 97 25.45 10.13 -6.55
C ASP A 97 24.85 11.49 -6.20
N ASP A 98 25.71 12.39 -5.69
CA ASP A 98 25.35 13.78 -5.42
C ASP A 98 25.21 14.59 -6.72
N SER A 99 24.21 14.24 -7.55
CA SER A 99 23.80 15.00 -8.71
C SER A 99 22.69 15.99 -8.30
N PRO A 100 22.93 17.31 -8.40
CA PRO A 100 21.90 18.31 -8.11
C PRO A 100 20.62 18.11 -8.93
N MET A 101 20.74 17.64 -10.17
CA MET A 101 19.59 17.35 -11.03
C MET A 101 18.78 16.15 -10.52
N GLN A 102 19.44 15.05 -10.14
CA GLN A 102 18.74 13.89 -9.56
C GLN A 102 18.04 14.27 -8.25
N LYS A 103 18.71 15.05 -7.38
CA LYS A 103 18.11 15.58 -6.15
C LYS A 103 16.89 16.45 -6.42
N LEU A 104 16.96 17.38 -7.39
CA LEU A 104 15.83 18.21 -7.79
C LEU A 104 14.65 17.35 -8.28
N MET A 105 14.91 16.38 -9.15
CA MET A 105 13.87 15.50 -9.69
C MET A 105 13.20 14.66 -8.59
N LEU A 106 13.96 14.08 -7.67
CA LEU A 106 13.43 13.35 -6.52
C LEU A 106 12.59 14.26 -5.61
N ASN A 107 13.04 15.49 -5.34
CA ASN A 107 12.28 16.46 -4.55
C ASN A 107 10.96 16.88 -5.23
N MET A 108 10.98 17.07 -6.55
CA MET A 108 9.77 17.36 -7.32
C MET A 108 8.79 16.18 -7.26
N MET A 109 9.27 14.95 -7.49
CA MET A 109 8.46 13.74 -7.35
C MET A 109 7.88 13.60 -5.93
N GLY A 110 8.66 13.93 -4.90
CA GLY A 110 8.22 13.96 -3.50
C GLY A 110 7.09 14.96 -3.26
N SER A 111 7.24 16.16 -3.80
CA SER A 111 6.20 17.19 -3.75
C SER A 111 4.90 16.74 -4.42
N PHE A 112 5.00 16.11 -5.60
CA PHE A 112 3.83 15.55 -6.30
C PHE A 112 3.18 14.42 -5.50
N ALA A 113 3.97 13.51 -4.92
CA ALA A 113 3.44 12.43 -4.09
C ALA A 113 2.67 12.96 -2.86
N GLN A 114 3.18 14.02 -2.23
CA GLN A 114 2.50 14.68 -1.12
C GLN A 114 1.21 15.36 -1.57
N PHE A 115 1.25 16.07 -2.69
CA PHE A 115 0.07 16.73 -3.28
C PHE A 115 -1.05 15.73 -3.57
N GLU A 116 -0.74 14.63 -4.27
CA GLU A 116 -1.72 13.57 -4.57
C GLU A 116 -2.35 12.99 -3.30
N ARG A 117 -1.54 12.78 -2.24
CA ARG A 117 -2.01 12.28 -0.95
C ARG A 117 -3.00 13.23 -0.27
N GLU A 118 -2.73 14.53 -0.30
CA GLU A 118 -3.64 15.52 0.29
C GLU A 118 -4.95 15.63 -0.50
N VAL A 119 -4.89 15.61 -1.83
CA VAL A 119 -6.09 15.59 -2.69
C VAL A 119 -6.95 14.35 -2.42
N MET A 120 -6.34 13.17 -2.25
CA MET A 120 -7.09 11.95 -1.89
C MET A 120 -7.79 12.06 -0.53
N LYS A 121 -7.11 12.62 0.48
CA LYS A 121 -7.71 12.83 1.82
C LYS A 121 -8.84 13.87 1.79
N GLU A 122 -8.71 14.92 0.98
CA GLU A 122 -9.77 15.91 0.78
C GLU A 122 -11.03 15.25 0.22
N ARG A 123 -10.92 14.51 -0.88
CA ARG A 123 -12.04 13.76 -1.47
C ARG A 123 -12.65 12.76 -0.49
N GLN A 124 -11.84 12.09 0.31
CA GLN A 124 -12.34 11.18 1.35
C GLN A 124 -13.17 11.93 2.40
N ARG A 125 -12.69 13.11 2.87
CA ARG A 125 -13.41 13.95 3.83
C ARG A 125 -14.75 14.41 3.26
N GLU A 126 -14.78 14.87 2.01
CA GLU A 126 -16.02 15.25 1.33
C GLU A 126 -17.00 14.07 1.21
N GLY A 127 -16.50 12.88 0.85
CA GLY A 127 -17.31 11.67 0.78
C GLY A 127 -17.90 11.27 2.14
N ILE A 128 -17.11 11.38 3.21
CA ILE A 128 -17.57 11.12 4.58
C ILE A 128 -18.63 12.15 5.00
N ALA A 129 -18.44 13.44 4.69
CA ALA A 129 -19.41 14.49 4.99
C ALA A 129 -20.76 14.20 4.32
N LYS A 130 -20.75 13.91 3.02
CA LYS A 130 -21.96 13.52 2.27
C LYS A 130 -22.63 12.26 2.82
N ALA A 131 -21.84 11.26 3.24
CA ALA A 131 -22.39 10.03 3.84
C ALA A 131 -22.97 10.25 5.24
N LYS A 132 -22.42 11.19 6.03
CA LYS A 132 -22.98 11.62 7.31
C LYS A 132 -24.29 12.38 7.13
N GLU A 133 -24.36 13.31 6.18
CA GLU A 133 -25.59 14.03 5.82
C GLU A 133 -26.71 13.06 5.39
N LYS A 134 -26.35 12.02 4.62
CA LYS A 134 -27.27 10.96 4.21
C LYS A 134 -27.61 9.94 5.31
N GLY A 135 -27.06 10.09 6.52
CA GLY A 135 -27.33 9.18 7.65
C GLY A 135 -26.85 7.73 7.43
N VAL A 136 -25.87 7.51 6.55
CA VAL A 136 -25.39 6.15 6.19
C VAL A 136 -24.71 5.46 7.39
N TYR A 137 -24.01 6.23 8.24
CA TYR A 137 -23.32 5.69 9.40
C TYR A 137 -24.29 5.43 10.56
N LYS A 138 -24.80 4.19 10.65
CA LYS A 138 -25.69 3.73 11.75
C LYS A 138 -24.95 3.25 13.02
N GLY A 139 -23.65 3.53 13.12
CA GLY A 139 -22.81 3.04 14.20
C GLY A 139 -22.55 1.52 14.13
N ARG A 140 -21.84 0.99 15.13
CA ARG A 140 -21.58 -0.44 15.24
C ARG A 140 -22.86 -1.16 15.67
N VAL A 141 -23.32 -2.11 14.85
CA VAL A 141 -24.43 -3.02 15.23
C VAL A 141 -23.98 -3.83 16.45
N LYS A 142 -24.80 -3.85 17.50
CA LYS A 142 -24.53 -4.63 18.70
C LYS A 142 -24.54 -6.12 18.35
N THR A 143 -23.53 -6.84 18.81
CA THR A 143 -23.39 -8.29 18.56
C THR A 143 -24.31 -9.11 19.45
N VAL A 144 -24.66 -8.58 20.62
CA VAL A 144 -25.56 -9.20 21.60
C VAL A 144 -26.51 -8.15 22.14
N ASP A 145 -27.77 -8.56 22.35
CA ASP A 145 -28.81 -7.70 22.90
C ASP A 145 -28.56 -7.41 24.39
N ASP A 146 -28.74 -6.15 24.79
CA ASP A 146 -28.58 -5.71 26.17
C ASP A 146 -29.61 -6.39 27.08
N ALA A 147 -30.81 -6.74 26.57
CA ALA A 147 -31.82 -7.45 27.34
C ALA A 147 -31.35 -8.84 27.82
N ALA A 148 -30.66 -9.59 26.95
CA ALA A 148 -30.08 -10.88 27.31
C ALA A 148 -28.97 -10.74 28.38
N ILE A 149 -28.16 -9.68 28.25
CA ILE A 149 -27.12 -9.37 29.24
C ILE A 149 -27.75 -9.04 30.60
N LEU A 150 -28.78 -8.19 30.62
CA LEU A 150 -29.46 -7.75 31.85
C LEU A 150 -30.21 -8.88 32.55
N ALA A 151 -30.84 -9.79 31.79
CA ALA A 151 -31.51 -10.96 32.33
C ALA A 151 -30.54 -11.91 33.06
N LEU A 152 -29.34 -12.12 32.52
CA LEU A 152 -28.33 -12.95 33.19
C LEU A 152 -27.74 -12.26 34.42
N LEU A 153 -27.58 -10.94 34.40
CA LEU A 153 -27.14 -10.17 35.56
C LEU A 153 -28.19 -10.14 36.68
N SER A 154 -29.49 -10.04 36.35
CA SER A 154 -30.58 -10.08 37.33
C SER A 154 -30.77 -11.47 37.95
N ALA A 155 -30.40 -12.53 37.22
CA ALA A 155 -30.27 -13.89 37.74
C ALA A 155 -29.06 -14.10 38.68
N GLY A 156 -28.31 -13.03 39.01
CA GLY A 156 -27.20 -13.06 39.97
C GLY A 156 -25.85 -13.48 39.40
N LYS A 157 -25.73 -13.70 38.08
CA LYS A 157 -24.44 -14.03 37.46
C LYS A 157 -23.50 -12.82 37.47
N SER A 158 -22.20 -13.07 37.67
CA SER A 158 -21.19 -12.01 37.64
C SER A 158 -20.89 -11.55 36.21
N VAL A 159 -20.40 -10.31 36.06
CA VAL A 159 -20.05 -9.70 34.76
C VAL A 159 -19.13 -10.59 33.92
N ARG A 160 -18.15 -11.26 34.54
CA ARG A 160 -17.22 -12.16 33.84
C ARG A 160 -17.89 -13.42 33.33
N VAL A 161 -18.84 -13.99 34.08
CA VAL A 161 -19.58 -15.19 33.68
C VAL A 161 -20.51 -14.87 32.50
N VAL A 162 -21.26 -13.76 32.59
CA VAL A 162 -22.14 -13.31 31.51
C VAL A 162 -21.36 -13.00 30.23
N ALA A 163 -20.18 -12.39 30.36
CA ALA A 163 -19.29 -12.10 29.24
C ALA A 163 -18.81 -13.39 28.52
N ALA A 164 -18.38 -14.39 29.30
CA ALA A 164 -17.94 -15.66 28.75
C ALA A 164 -19.07 -16.44 28.07
N GLU A 165 -20.26 -16.46 28.68
CA GLU A 165 -21.43 -17.19 28.18
C GLU A 165 -22.01 -16.59 26.89
N LEU A 166 -22.00 -15.25 26.77
CA LEU A 166 -22.48 -14.55 25.59
C LEU A 166 -21.38 -14.28 24.55
N GLY A 167 -20.14 -14.75 24.79
CA GLY A 167 -19.02 -14.56 23.87
C GLY A 167 -18.63 -13.09 23.65
N VAL A 168 -18.86 -12.21 24.64
CA VAL A 168 -18.58 -10.78 24.55
C VAL A 168 -17.50 -10.35 25.55
N ASN A 169 -16.85 -9.22 25.28
CA ASN A 169 -15.89 -8.66 26.22
C ASN A 169 -16.61 -8.18 27.51
N PRO A 170 -16.04 -8.37 28.72
CA PRO A 170 -16.61 -7.86 29.98
C PRO A 170 -16.99 -6.37 29.98
N SER A 171 -16.25 -5.54 29.22
CA SER A 171 -16.59 -4.13 29.01
C SER A 171 -17.95 -3.91 28.34
N THR A 172 -18.39 -4.82 27.46
CA THR A 172 -19.71 -4.76 26.81
C THR A 172 -20.82 -5.00 27.82
N VAL A 173 -20.65 -6.00 28.70
CA VAL A 173 -21.58 -6.30 29.79
C VAL A 173 -21.65 -5.14 30.79
N GLN A 174 -20.50 -4.55 31.14
CA GLN A 174 -20.43 -3.42 32.05
C GLN A 174 -21.12 -2.17 31.49
N ARG A 175 -20.99 -1.89 30.18
CA ARG A 175 -21.71 -0.78 29.52
C ARG A 175 -23.22 -0.99 29.56
N ALA A 176 -23.72 -2.19 29.23
CA ALA A 176 -25.14 -2.51 29.30
C ALA A 176 -25.70 -2.34 30.71
N LYS A 177 -24.96 -2.82 31.73
CA LYS A 177 -25.30 -2.64 33.15
C LYS A 177 -25.32 -1.18 33.61
N ASN A 178 -24.43 -0.34 33.08
CA ASN A 178 -24.38 1.08 33.43
C ASN A 178 -25.48 1.87 32.71
N ALA A 179 -25.81 1.50 31.47
CA ALA A 179 -26.86 2.13 30.68
C ALA A 179 -28.27 1.84 31.24
N SER A 180 -28.48 0.73 31.96
CA SER A 180 -29.77 0.42 32.60
C SER A 180 -29.99 1.11 33.96
N LYS A 181 -28.99 1.85 34.45
CA LYS A 181 -29.05 2.54 35.75
C LYS A 181 -29.30 4.05 35.64
N GLY A 182 -29.24 4.60 34.43
CA GLY A 182 -29.63 5.98 34.11
C GLY A 182 -30.94 5.98 33.35
#